data_AF-A0A2M8FWP9-F1
#
_entry.id   AF-A0A2M8FWP9-F1
#
_cell.length_a   1.000
_cell.length_b   1.000
_cell.length_c   1.000
_cell.angle_alpha   90.00
_cell.angle_beta   90.00
_cell.angle_gamma   90.00
#
_symmetry.space_group_name_H-M   'P 1'
#
loop_
_entity.id
_entity.type
_entity.pdbx_description
1 polymer ?
#
loop_
_entity_poly.entity_id
_entity_poly.type
_entity_poly.pdbx_seq_one_letter_code
_entity_poly.pdbx_strand_id
1 'polypeptide(L)'
;MLRFIFVVLLTALFFFLLDFIYCNLNDAVFGYQLVFSFGIPKVLLYESVPLPLGFVLLVSFCAGMLAVAFLEAVPCFYKTLEVRSKNKKIRKLEKEIKNLKEESKKQHDGDTDKTLMGL
;
A
#
# COMPACT_ATOMS: atom_id res chain seq x y z
N MET A 1 -1.47 7.14 1.56
CA MET A 1 -2.12 6.86 2.86
C MET A 1 -3.57 7.35 2.87
N LEU A 2 -3.85 8.66 2.86
CA LEU A 2 -5.23 9.18 2.94
C LEU A 2 -6.16 8.65 1.83
N ARG A 3 -5.66 8.55 0.59
CA ARG A 3 -6.41 7.96 -0.54
C ARG A 3 -6.76 6.49 -0.32
N PHE A 4 -5.83 5.70 0.21
CA PHE A 4 -6.07 4.28 0.50
C PHE A 4 -7.10 4.11 1.61
N ILE A 5 -7.00 4.92 2.67
CA ILE A 5 -7.98 4.95 3.77
C ILE A 5 -9.37 5.34 3.23
N PHE A 6 -9.43 6.33 2.34
CA PHE A 6 -10.68 6.75 1.70
C PHE A 6 -11.29 5.64 0.84
N VAL A 7 -10.48 4.91 0.07
CA VAL A 7 -10.96 3.77 -0.73
C VAL A 7 -11.47 2.65 0.17
N VAL A 8 -10.74 2.27 1.22
CA VAL A 8 -11.19 1.25 2.18
C VAL A 8 -12.50 1.66 2.86
N LEU A 9 -12.63 2.92 3.25
CA LEU A 9 -13.83 3.45 3.90
C LEU A 9 -15.01 3.51 2.92
N LEU A 10 -14.77 3.91 1.67
CA LEU A 10 -15.79 3.91 0.61
C LEU A 10 -16.24 2.48 0.27
N THR A 11 -15.30 1.53 0.20
CA THR A 11 -15.60 0.10 -0.02
C THR A 11 -16.43 -0.47 1.13
N ALA A 12 -16.08 -0.16 2.38
CA ALA A 12 -16.87 -0.57 3.54
C ALA A 12 -18.28 0.03 3.53
N LEU A 13 -18.40 1.33 3.22
CA LEU A 13 -19.70 2.01 3.12
C LEU A 13 -20.58 1.41 2.01
N PHE A 14 -19.99 1.13 0.84
CA PHE A 14 -20.69 0.45 -0.26
C PHE A 14 -21.10 -0.97 0.11
N PHE A 15 -20.25 -1.70 0.84
CA PHE A 15 -20.58 -3.03 1.34
C PHE A 15 -21.81 -2.99 2.24
N PHE A 16 -21.86 -2.10 3.24
CA PHE A 16 -23.03 -1.96 4.11
C PHE A 16 -24.30 -1.51 3.37
N LEU A 17 -24.18 -0.60 2.39
CA LEU A 17 -25.33 -0.18 1.58
C LEU A 17 -25.87 -1.32 0.72
N LEU A 18 -24.99 -2.05 0.04
CA LEU A 18 -25.38 -3.19 -0.79
C LEU A 18 -25.96 -4.31 0.07
N ASP A 19 -25.38 -4.58 1.24
CA ASP A 19 -25.86 -5.61 2.17
C ASP A 19 -27.24 -5.24 2.73
N PHE A 20 -27.45 -3.96 3.04
CA PHE A 20 -28.75 -3.43 3.46
C PHE A 20 -29.81 -3.53 2.35
N ILE A 21 -29.46 -3.16 1.12
CA ILE A 21 -30.34 -3.29 -0.06
C ILE A 21 -30.65 -4.76 -0.32
N TYR A 22 -29.65 -5.63 -0.18
CA TYR A 22 -29.76 -7.06 -0.44
C TYR A 22 -30.67 -7.75 0.60
N CYS A 23 -30.48 -7.45 1.88
CA CYS A 23 -31.34 -7.95 2.96
C CYS A 23 -32.79 -7.42 2.89
N ASN A 24 -33.03 -6.31 2.18
CA ASN A 24 -34.37 -5.74 1.98
C ASN A 24 -34.99 -6.07 0.61
N LEU A 25 -34.25 -6.72 -0.29
CA LEU A 25 -34.77 -7.14 -1.59
C LEU A 25 -35.42 -8.52 -1.50
N ASN A 26 -36.45 -8.72 -2.31
CA ASN A 26 -37.30 -9.90 -2.32
C ASN A 26 -36.49 -11.22 -2.46
N ASP A 27 -36.66 -12.15 -1.52
CA ASP A 27 -35.95 -13.44 -1.44
C ASP A 27 -36.00 -14.25 -2.74
N ALA A 28 -37.08 -14.09 -3.52
CA ALA A 28 -37.35 -14.86 -4.73
C ALA A 28 -36.31 -14.69 -5.85
N VAL A 29 -35.61 -13.55 -5.93
CA VAL A 29 -34.66 -13.28 -7.03
C VAL A 29 -33.23 -13.65 -6.64
N PHE A 30 -32.90 -13.56 -5.36
CA PHE A 30 -31.52 -13.57 -4.89
C PHE A 30 -31.19 -14.69 -3.89
N GLY A 31 -32.19 -15.42 -3.38
CA GLY A 31 -32.02 -16.57 -2.48
C GLY A 31 -31.57 -17.87 -3.15
N TYR A 32 -31.11 -17.82 -4.41
CA TYR A 32 -30.64 -19.03 -5.10
C TYR A 32 -29.41 -19.58 -4.38
N GLN A 33 -29.49 -20.83 -3.91
CA GLN A 33 -28.43 -21.47 -3.14
C GLN A 33 -27.34 -21.97 -4.09
N LEU A 34 -26.13 -21.44 -3.93
CA LEU A 34 -24.94 -21.96 -4.60
C LEU A 34 -24.24 -22.94 -3.66
N VAL A 35 -24.07 -24.17 -4.16
CA VAL A 35 -23.21 -25.18 -3.55
C VAL A 35 -21.99 -25.32 -4.45
N PHE A 36 -20.82 -24.97 -3.92
CA PHE A 36 -19.55 -25.16 -4.61
C PHE A 36 -18.99 -26.54 -4.24
N SER A 37 -19.00 -27.44 -5.21
CA SER A 37 -18.37 -28.75 -5.06
C SER A 37 -16.94 -28.69 -5.59
N PHE A 38 -15.97 -28.68 -4.68
CA PHE A 38 -14.56 -28.75 -5.04
C PHE A 38 -14.10 -30.21 -4.95
N GLY A 39 -13.95 -30.85 -6.12
CA GLY A 39 -13.43 -32.20 -6.23
C GLY A 39 -11.94 -32.20 -6.56
N ILE A 40 -11.09 -32.55 -5.59
CA ILE A 40 -9.68 -32.86 -5.86
C ILE A 40 -9.59 -34.37 -6.14
N PRO A 41 -9.02 -34.81 -7.29
CA PRO A 41 -8.99 -36.23 -7.62
C PRO A 41 -8.21 -37.02 -6.56
N LYS A 42 -8.89 -37.99 -5.93
CA LYS A 42 -8.39 -39.05 -5.04
C LYS A 42 -8.17 -38.78 -3.55
N VAL A 43 -8.52 -37.63 -2.96
CA VAL A 43 -8.29 -37.48 -1.50
C VAL A 43 -9.41 -36.84 -0.69
N LEU A 44 -10.20 -35.89 -1.21
CA LEU A 44 -11.31 -35.28 -0.47
C LEU A 44 -12.35 -34.67 -1.42
N LEU A 45 -13.62 -35.01 -1.19
CA LEU A 45 -14.77 -34.26 -1.69
C LEU A 45 -15.11 -33.22 -0.63
N TYR A 46 -14.92 -31.94 -0.95
CA TYR A 46 -15.30 -30.84 -0.06
C TYR A 46 -16.52 -30.13 -0.66
N GLU A 47 -17.65 -30.27 0.03
CA GLU A 47 -18.91 -29.61 -0.32
C GLU A 47 -19.04 -28.34 0.53
N SER A 48 -19.18 -27.17 -0.12
CA SER A 48 -19.37 -25.93 0.63
C SER A 48 -20.78 -25.84 1.20
N VAL A 49 -20.93 -25.16 2.33
CA VAL A 49 -22.25 -24.77 2.85
C VAL A 49 -23.02 -24.00 1.77
N PRO A 50 -24.33 -24.25 1.58
CA PRO A 50 -25.15 -23.51 0.62
C PRO A 50 -25.14 -22.03 0.95
N LEU A 51 -24.53 -21.24 0.07
CA LEU A 51 -24.42 -19.79 0.20
C LEU A 51 -25.39 -19.13 -0.78
N PRO A 52 -26.18 -18.13 -0.35
CA PRO A 52 -27.06 -17.41 -1.27
C PRO A 52 -26.23 -16.68 -2.33
N LEU A 53 -26.65 -16.77 -3.58
CA LEU A 53 -25.92 -16.27 -4.74
C LEU A 53 -25.54 -14.80 -4.63
N GLY A 54 -26.40 -13.98 -4.02
CA GLY A 54 -26.07 -12.57 -3.91
C GLY A 54 -25.09 -12.24 -2.78
N PHE A 55 -24.94 -13.06 -1.73
CA PHE A 55 -23.78 -12.92 -0.82
C PHE A 55 -22.47 -13.17 -1.56
N VAL A 56 -22.45 -14.15 -2.48
CA VAL A 56 -21.28 -14.42 -3.32
C VAL A 56 -20.98 -13.23 -4.24
N LEU A 57 -22.01 -12.64 -4.86
CA LEU A 57 -21.85 -11.43 -5.70
C LEU A 57 -21.35 -10.24 -4.87
N LEU A 58 -21.85 -10.05 -3.66
CA LEU A 58 -21.47 -8.94 -2.80
C LEU A 58 -20.01 -9.06 -2.33
N VAL A 59 -19.60 -10.26 -1.92
CA VAL A 59 -18.20 -10.55 -1.55
C VAL A 59 -17.26 -10.41 -2.74
N SER A 60 -17.63 -10.93 -3.92
CA SER A 60 -16.79 -10.83 -5.12
C SER A 60 -16.66 -9.40 -5.62
N PHE A 61 -17.73 -8.60 -5.56
CA PHE A 61 -17.70 -7.17 -5.88
C PHE A 61 -16.80 -6.40 -4.91
N CYS A 62 -16.93 -6.67 -3.61
CA CYS A 62 -16.12 -6.04 -2.57
C CYS A 62 -14.62 -6.42 -2.72
N ALA A 63 -14.34 -7.71 -2.97
CA ALA A 63 -13.00 -8.21 -3.25
C ALA A 63 -12.39 -7.57 -4.52
N GLY A 64 -13.19 -7.38 -5.56
CA GLY A 64 -12.79 -6.69 -6.79
C GLY A 64 -12.38 -5.23 -6.53
N MET A 65 -13.19 -4.48 -5.78
CA MET A 65 -12.84 -3.10 -5.40
C MET A 65 -11.55 -3.02 -4.57
N LEU A 66 -11.38 -3.96 -3.63
CA LEU A 66 -10.18 -4.05 -2.82
C LEU A 66 -8.93 -4.36 -3.67
N ALA A 67 -9.05 -5.29 -4.63
CA ALA A 67 -7.96 -5.67 -5.53
C ALA A 67 -7.50 -4.50 -6.42
N VAL A 68 -8.44 -3.71 -6.94
CA VAL A 68 -8.14 -2.48 -7.70
C VAL A 68 -7.40 -1.48 -6.82
N ALA A 69 -7.85 -1.29 -5.57
CA ALA A 69 -7.18 -0.41 -4.60
C ALA A 69 -5.74 -0.85 -4.31
N PHE A 70 -5.50 -2.16 -4.18
CA PHE A 70 -4.16 -2.71 -4.01
C PHE A 70 -3.29 -2.48 -5.26
N LEU A 71 -3.82 -2.72 -6.45
CA LEU A 71 -3.10 -2.48 -7.71
C LEU A 71 -2.67 -1.01 -7.86
N GLU A 72 -3.52 -0.05 -7.48
CA GLU A 72 -3.14 1.38 -7.49
C GLU A 72 -2.17 1.76 -6.36
N ALA A 73 -2.25 1.08 -5.21
CA ALA A 73 -1.36 1.36 -4.08
C ALA A 73 0.07 0.88 -4.31
N VAL A 74 0.27 -0.24 -5.03
CA VAL A 74 1.58 -0.82 -5.35
C VAL A 74 2.58 0.22 -5.94
N PRO A 75 2.27 0.95 -7.03
CA PRO A 75 3.19 1.94 -7.58
C PRO A 75 3.45 3.13 -6.63
N CYS A 76 2.49 3.47 -5.76
CA CYS A 76 2.65 4.52 -4.75
C CYS A 76 3.65 4.12 -3.65
N PHE A 77 3.63 2.86 -3.24
CA PHE A 77 4.60 2.31 -2.30
C PHE A 77 6.02 2.31 -2.88
N TYR A 78 6.19 1.89 -4.14
CA TYR A 78 7.50 1.89 -4.80
C TYR A 78 8.10 3.30 -4.91
N LYS A 79 7.32 4.29 -5.35
CA LYS A 79 7.78 5.69 -5.42
C LYS A 79 8.18 6.23 -4.05
N THR A 80 7.46 5.87 -3.00
CA THR A 80 7.77 6.32 -1.63
C THR A 80 9.10 5.74 -1.13
N LEU A 81 9.36 4.47 -1.42
CA LEU A 81 10.64 3.82 -1.10
C LEU A 81 11.80 4.43 -1.89
N GLU A 82 11.57 4.74 -3.17
CA GLU A 82 12.57 5.38 -4.03
C GLU A 82 12.95 6.77 -3.52
N VAL A 83 11.96 7.61 -3.19
CA VAL A 83 12.15 8.93 -2.58
C VAL A 83 12.92 8.83 -1.26
N ARG A 84 12.60 7.84 -0.43
CA ARG A 84 13.31 7.62 0.84
C ARG A 84 14.78 7.24 0.64
N SER A 85 15.07 6.48 -0.41
CA SER A 85 16.45 6.13 -0.79
C SER A 85 17.23 7.35 -1.29
N LYS A 86 16.60 8.20 -2.12
CA LYS A 86 17.20 9.43 -2.65
C LYS A 86 17.46 10.45 -1.55
N ASN A 87 16.52 10.64 -0.61
CA ASN A 87 16.72 11.52 0.55
C ASN A 87 17.85 11.06 1.47
N LYS A 88 18.05 9.74 1.64
CA LYS A 88 19.21 9.22 2.38
C LYS A 88 20.53 9.52 1.67
N LYS A 89 20.58 9.43 0.33
CA LYS A 89 21.77 9.77 -0.47
C LYS A 89 22.07 11.26 -0.38
N ILE A 90 21.07 12.13 -0.52
CA ILE A 90 21.22 13.58 -0.40
C ILE A 90 21.81 13.95 0.98
N ARG A 91 21.27 13.40 2.07
CA ARG A 91 21.82 13.64 3.42
C ARG A 91 23.28 13.20 3.60
N LYS A 92 23.71 12.14 2.90
CA LYS A 92 25.11 11.70 2.94
C LYS A 92 26.00 12.68 2.19
N LEU A 93 25.59 13.10 0.99
CA LEU A 93 26.31 14.10 0.19
C LEU A 93 26.39 15.46 0.89
N GLU A 94 25.31 15.90 1.55
CA GLU A 94 25.32 17.13 2.37
C GLU A 94 26.33 17.05 3.52
N LYS A 95 26.46 15.88 4.15
CA LYS A 95 27.47 15.65 5.20
C LYS A 95 28.89 15.68 4.65
N GLU A 96 29.13 15.03 3.51
CA GLU A 96 30.45 15.03 2.86
C GLU A 96 30.88 16.44 2.46
N ILE A 97 29.98 17.22 1.85
CA ILE A 97 30.25 18.63 1.51
C ILE A 97 30.58 19.45 2.76
N LYS A 98 29.85 19.23 3.86
CA LYS A 98 30.08 19.97 5.10
C LYS A 98 31.44 19.64 5.70
N ASN A 99 31.84 18.37 5.71
CA ASN A 99 33.15 17.94 6.19
C ASN A 99 34.28 18.51 5.33
N LEU A 100 34.16 18.45 3.99
CA LEU A 100 35.15 19.02 3.07
C LEU A 100 35.29 20.53 3.27
N LYS A 101 34.18 21.25 3.49
CA LYS A 101 34.20 22.69 3.76
C LYS A 101 34.90 23.02 5.08
N GLU A 102 34.73 22.20 6.11
CA GLU A 102 35.44 22.34 7.39
C GLU A 102 36.94 22.02 7.25
N GLU A 103 37.30 21.03 6.45
CA GLU A 103 38.70 20.69 6.13
C GLU A 103 39.41 21.79 5.35
N SER A 104 38.78 22.32 4.28
CA SER A 104 39.34 23.45 3.51
C SER A 104 39.48 24.71 4.37
N LYS A 105 38.56 24.95 5.30
CA LYS A 105 38.67 26.09 6.22
C LYS A 105 39.86 25.93 7.18
N LYS A 106 40.06 24.74 7.75
CA LYS A 106 41.21 24.45 8.61
C LYS A 106 42.55 24.54 7.86
N GLN A 107 42.58 24.12 6.59
CA GLN A 107 43.76 24.29 5.74
C GLN A 107 44.07 25.78 5.49
N HIS A 108 43.05 26.60 5.23
CA HIS A 108 43.24 28.03 4.98
C HIS A 108 43.69 28.79 6.25
N ASP A 109 43.16 28.43 7.43
CA ASP A 109 43.57 29.04 8.71
C ASP A 109 45.01 28.62 9.10
N GLY A 110 45.38 27.35 8.86
CA GLY A 110 46.73 26.85 9.16
C GLY A 110 47.84 27.35 8.22
N ASP A 111 47.51 27.75 7.00
CA ASP A 111 48.47 28.37 6.05
C ASP A 111 48.70 29.86 6.37
N THR A 112 47.65 30.54 6.84
CA THR A 112 47.73 31.94 7.28
C THR A 112 48.61 32.09 8.53
N ASP A 113 48.55 31.14 9.47
CA ASP A 113 49.33 31.15 10.72
C ASP A 113 50.83 30.86 10.47
N LYS A 114 51.15 29.96 9.53
CA LYS A 114 52.53 29.69 9.12
C LYS A 114 53.18 30.85 8.39
N THR A 115 52.38 31.63 7.64
CA THR A 115 52.85 32.83 6.94
C THR A 115 53.16 33.97 7.92
N LEU A 116 52.45 34.04 9.06
CA LEU A 116 52.68 35.03 10.13
C LEU A 116 53.85 34.66 11.07
N MET A 117 54.19 33.37 11.21
CA MET A 117 55.34 32.92 12.02
C MET A 117 56.66 32.82 11.21
N GLY A 118 56.62 32.97 9.89
CA GLY A 118 57.78 32.89 8.98
C GLY A 118 58.39 34.24 8.56
N LEU A 119 57.94 35.34 9.16
CA LEU A 119 58.45 36.71 9.02
C LEU A 119 59.04 37.17 10.35
#